data_AF-A0A849SFS1-F1
#
_entry.id   AF-A0A849SFS1-F1
#
_cell.length_a   1.000
_cell.length_b   1.000
_cell.length_c   1.000
_cell.angle_alpha   90.00
_cell.angle_beta   90.00
_cell.angle_gamma   90.00
#
_symmetry.space_group_name_H-M   'P 1'
#
loop_
_entity.id
_entity.type
_entity.pdbx_description
1 polymer ?
#
loop_
_entity_poly.entity_id
_entity_poly.type
_entity_poly.pdbx_seq_one_letter_code
_entity_poly.pdbx_strand_id
1 'polypeptide(L)'
;MFQFVLLTCAFATLNAQAVSVTKIDRIVAIVDQTVITEHELESRIATVTAQFKKQGTELPEEAVLRKQILERLISDTLQIQYAAQTGLKVDDNQLDKTVERIAEQNQLTPTEFSNALAKDGISMAKFRSDIRSEITIARLREREVDGRVNVTESEVDNFLTSQAASGESQDEFEISHIIIRTPEEGTTEEIQKAKAKVTDAMKLLNSGTPFAKVSANFSDAPNALEGGNLGWKQGAQMPALFLDALKTLQVGEVSEPLRSPNGFHILKLTNKRGGNSPLVIQQTHARHILIKISEIMSEKEAKQKMDMIKERLDNGQKFEALARQYSEDNTASNGGDLSWVSPGDTVPAFEKAMNDLKDNQISAPVRSQFGWHIIQVLERRGQDMSKEAKRLKARQEIRTRKAEEAYQDWIRELRDRAYVEYRLEDKF
;
A
#
# COMPACT_ATOMS: atom_id res chain seq x y z
N MET A 1 34.14 -90.49 38.82
CA MET A 1 34.00 -89.19 39.51
C MET A 1 35.27 -88.42 39.24
N PHE A 2 35.29 -87.44 38.33
CA PHE A 2 36.21 -86.27 38.33
C PHE A 2 35.87 -85.31 37.16
N GLN A 3 35.31 -84.17 37.58
CA GLN A 3 35.26 -82.81 37.02
C GLN A 3 35.45 -82.53 35.51
N PHE A 4 34.38 -82.01 34.91
CA PHE A 4 34.37 -81.20 33.67
C PHE A 4 35.04 -79.84 33.92
N VAL A 5 35.98 -79.44 33.06
CA VAL A 5 36.44 -78.04 32.94
C VAL A 5 36.02 -77.53 31.57
N LEU A 6 35.06 -76.61 31.57
CA LEU A 6 34.57 -75.92 30.38
C LEU A 6 35.54 -74.75 30.07
N LEU A 7 36.19 -74.79 28.91
CA LEU A 7 37.08 -73.72 28.44
C LEU A 7 36.23 -72.69 27.68
N THR A 8 35.95 -71.55 28.30
CA THR A 8 35.25 -70.42 27.69
C THR A 8 36.21 -69.57 26.86
N CYS A 9 36.13 -69.68 25.54
CA CYS A 9 36.75 -68.73 24.61
C CYS A 9 36.03 -67.37 24.67
N ALA A 10 36.71 -66.34 25.18
CA ALA A 10 36.26 -64.97 25.12
C ALA A 10 36.45 -64.42 23.70
N PHE A 11 35.35 -64.26 22.95
CA PHE A 11 35.34 -63.45 21.73
C PHE A 11 35.38 -61.97 22.13
N ALA A 12 36.52 -61.32 21.91
CA ALA A 12 36.60 -59.86 21.96
C ALA A 12 35.94 -59.29 20.70
N THR A 13 34.73 -58.76 20.85
CA THR A 13 34.07 -57.96 19.81
C THR A 13 34.79 -56.62 19.70
N LEU A 14 35.61 -56.44 18.65
CA LEU A 14 36.04 -55.10 18.25
C LEU A 14 34.80 -54.34 17.75
N ASN A 15 34.31 -53.39 18.56
CA ASN A 15 33.41 -52.37 18.09
C ASN A 15 34.18 -51.46 17.12
N ALA A 16 34.01 -51.69 15.82
CA ALA A 16 34.36 -50.69 14.81
C ALA A 16 33.47 -49.46 15.07
N GLN A 17 34.05 -48.40 15.63
CA GLN A 17 33.39 -47.11 15.65
C GLN A 17 33.18 -46.70 14.19
N ALA A 18 31.92 -46.60 13.78
CA ALA A 18 31.56 -46.01 12.50
C ALA A 18 32.10 -44.58 12.49
N VAL A 19 33.19 -44.35 11.76
CA VAL A 19 33.69 -43.02 11.46
C VAL A 19 32.55 -42.30 10.75
N SER A 20 31.98 -41.29 11.38
CA SER A 20 30.97 -40.44 10.74
C SER A 20 31.64 -39.74 9.57
N VAL A 21 31.31 -40.16 8.36
CA VAL A 21 31.73 -39.49 7.13
C VAL A 21 31.18 -38.07 7.19
N THR A 22 32.05 -37.10 7.45
CA THR A 22 31.71 -35.69 7.42
C THR A 22 31.62 -35.32 5.94
N LYS A 23 30.40 -35.14 5.41
CA LYS A 23 30.22 -34.61 4.05
C LYS A 23 30.87 -33.23 4.02
N ILE A 24 31.95 -33.09 3.24
CA ILE A 24 32.53 -31.79 2.92
C ILE A 24 31.50 -31.04 2.08
N ASP A 25 31.23 -29.77 2.44
CA ASP A 25 30.29 -28.93 1.70
C ASP A 25 30.74 -28.82 0.23
N ARG A 26 29.86 -29.22 -0.69
CA ARG A 26 30.19 -29.33 -2.12
C ARG A 26 29.81 -28.06 -2.87
N ILE A 27 30.52 -27.79 -3.95
CA ILE A 27 30.21 -26.69 -4.87
C ILE A 27 29.11 -27.16 -5.82
N VAL A 28 28.00 -26.42 -5.90
CA VAL A 28 26.89 -26.70 -6.84
C VAL A 28 26.93 -25.79 -8.06
N ALA A 29 27.54 -24.60 -7.94
CA ALA A 29 27.80 -23.70 -9.05
C ALA A 29 29.04 -22.83 -8.78
N ILE A 30 29.76 -22.49 -9.85
CA ILE A 30 30.79 -21.44 -9.85
C ILE A 30 30.25 -20.26 -10.64
N VAL A 31 30.35 -19.06 -10.08
CA VAL A 31 29.85 -17.79 -10.65
C VAL A 31 31.00 -16.79 -10.64
N ASP A 32 31.65 -16.63 -11.79
CA ASP A 32 32.91 -15.91 -11.97
C ASP A 32 33.97 -16.33 -10.92
N GLN A 33 34.17 -15.52 -9.89
CA GLN A 33 35.16 -15.74 -8.82
C GLN A 33 34.54 -16.24 -7.51
N THR A 34 33.23 -16.44 -7.46
CA THR A 34 32.49 -16.90 -6.26
C THR A 34 31.90 -18.28 -6.50
N VAL A 35 31.78 -19.06 -5.43
CA VAL A 35 31.18 -20.40 -5.48
C VAL A 35 29.88 -20.39 -4.68
N ILE A 36 28.87 -21.09 -5.18
CA ILE A 36 27.63 -21.38 -4.47
C ILE A 36 27.75 -22.82 -3.97
N THR A 37 27.53 -23.02 -2.68
CA THR A 37 27.64 -24.34 -2.06
C THR A 37 26.29 -25.02 -1.89
N GLU A 38 26.33 -26.33 -1.71
CA GLU A 38 25.16 -27.14 -1.41
C GLU A 38 24.48 -26.67 -0.12
N HIS A 39 25.26 -26.37 0.93
CA HIS A 39 24.69 -25.87 2.18
C HIS A 39 23.90 -24.56 2.00
N GLU A 40 24.40 -23.64 1.19
CA GLU A 40 23.71 -22.38 0.89
C GLU A 40 22.38 -22.62 0.14
N LEU A 41 22.42 -23.49 -0.87
CA LEU A 41 21.23 -23.89 -1.64
C LEU A 41 20.17 -24.53 -0.74
N GLU A 42 20.55 -25.52 0.08
CA GLU A 42 19.65 -26.21 1.00
C GLU A 42 19.08 -25.27 2.07
N SER A 43 19.91 -24.38 2.61
CA SER A 43 19.46 -23.36 3.57
C SER A 43 18.38 -22.47 2.96
N ARG A 44 18.56 -22.02 1.72
CA ARG A 44 17.58 -21.18 1.02
C ARG A 44 16.31 -21.96 0.68
N ILE A 45 16.41 -23.22 0.26
CA ILE A 45 15.25 -24.11 0.03
C ILE A 45 14.44 -24.27 1.32
N ALA A 46 15.09 -24.51 2.46
CA ALA A 46 14.42 -24.66 3.74
C ALA A 46 13.64 -23.39 4.14
N THR A 47 14.24 -22.21 3.96
CA THR A 47 13.58 -20.92 4.24
C THR A 47 12.33 -20.73 3.36
N VAL A 48 12.47 -20.92 2.05
CA VAL A 48 11.34 -20.75 1.10
C VAL A 48 10.24 -21.78 1.41
N THR A 49 10.60 -23.03 1.64
CA THR A 49 9.65 -24.10 2.00
C THR A 49 8.87 -23.79 3.27
N ALA A 50 9.54 -23.28 4.31
CA ALA A 50 8.89 -22.89 5.55
C ALA A 50 7.88 -21.75 5.34
N GLN A 51 8.20 -20.80 4.47
CA GLN A 51 7.30 -19.70 4.11
C GLN A 51 6.04 -20.19 3.38
N PHE A 52 6.18 -21.08 2.38
CA PHE A 52 5.04 -21.68 1.67
C PHE A 52 4.10 -22.43 2.63
N LYS A 53 4.68 -23.24 3.54
CA LYS A 53 3.90 -23.98 4.56
C LYS A 53 3.13 -23.04 5.48
N LYS A 54 3.73 -21.93 5.90
CA LYS A 54 3.05 -20.91 6.74
C LYS A 54 1.89 -20.22 6.02
N GLN A 55 1.98 -20.06 4.70
CA GLN A 55 0.95 -19.42 3.87
C GLN A 55 -0.13 -20.39 3.38
N GLY A 56 0.01 -21.70 3.63
CA GLY A 56 -0.94 -22.72 3.15
C GLY A 56 -0.95 -22.89 1.64
N THR A 57 0.13 -22.52 0.95
CA THR A 57 0.27 -22.63 -0.51
C THR A 57 0.92 -23.95 -0.89
N GLU A 58 0.45 -24.58 -1.98
CA GLU A 58 1.03 -25.82 -2.50
C GLU A 58 2.47 -25.58 -2.98
N LEU A 59 3.37 -26.51 -2.64
CA LEU A 59 4.76 -26.42 -3.06
C LEU A 59 4.93 -26.95 -4.49
N PRO A 60 5.75 -26.29 -5.33
CA PRO A 60 6.22 -26.86 -6.57
C PRO A 60 6.96 -28.19 -6.35
N GLU A 61 7.14 -28.96 -7.42
CA GLU A 61 8.01 -30.13 -7.41
C GLU A 61 9.43 -29.76 -6.94
N GLU A 62 10.03 -30.61 -6.10
CA GLU A 62 11.33 -30.36 -5.46
C GLU A 62 12.42 -30.00 -6.47
N ALA A 63 12.49 -30.73 -7.60
CA ALA A 63 13.48 -30.47 -8.65
C ALA A 63 13.31 -29.07 -9.28
N VAL A 64 12.06 -28.63 -9.47
CA VAL A 64 11.73 -27.31 -10.01
C VAL A 64 12.10 -26.23 -9.01
N LEU A 65 11.71 -26.40 -7.74
CA LEU A 65 12.02 -25.47 -6.67
C LEU A 65 13.53 -25.30 -6.48
N ARG A 66 14.27 -26.40 -6.43
CA ARG A 66 15.73 -26.42 -6.30
C ARG A 66 16.41 -25.68 -7.45
N LYS A 67 16.00 -25.96 -8.68
CA LYS A 67 16.53 -25.26 -9.87
C LYS A 67 16.28 -23.76 -9.79
N GLN A 68 15.05 -23.34 -9.46
CA GLN A 68 14.69 -21.92 -9.34
C GLN A 68 15.49 -21.21 -8.25
N ILE A 69 15.71 -21.86 -7.10
CA ILE A 69 16.51 -21.28 -6.01
C ILE A 69 17.98 -21.18 -6.40
N LEU A 70 18.54 -22.18 -7.09
CA LEU A 70 19.91 -22.08 -7.58
C LEU A 70 20.09 -20.93 -8.58
N GLU A 71 19.18 -20.75 -9.53
CA GLU A 71 19.21 -19.60 -10.46
C GLU A 71 19.11 -18.26 -9.73
N ARG A 72 18.30 -18.20 -8.67
CA ARG A 72 18.21 -17.01 -7.83
C ARG A 72 19.53 -16.72 -7.10
N LEU A 73 20.17 -17.75 -6.52
CA LEU A 73 21.48 -17.57 -5.85
C LEU A 73 22.56 -17.12 -6.82
N ILE A 74 22.56 -17.64 -8.05
CA ILE A 74 23.46 -17.18 -9.12
C ILE A 74 23.20 -15.70 -9.43
N SER A 75 21.93 -15.32 -9.65
CA SER A 75 21.55 -13.95 -9.97
C SER A 75 21.89 -12.97 -8.85
N ASP A 76 21.64 -13.33 -7.59
CA ASP A 76 21.99 -12.53 -6.42
C ASP A 76 23.52 -12.38 -6.31
N THR A 77 24.28 -13.45 -6.54
CA THR A 77 25.76 -13.42 -6.54
C THR A 77 26.30 -12.45 -7.59
N LEU A 78 25.78 -12.49 -8.82
CA LEU A 78 26.20 -11.60 -9.91
C LEU A 78 25.92 -10.13 -9.59
N GLN A 79 24.76 -9.84 -9.00
CA GLN A 79 24.44 -8.47 -8.58
C GLN A 79 25.38 -7.95 -7.50
N ILE A 80 25.72 -8.79 -6.50
CA ILE A 80 26.66 -8.40 -5.44
C ILE A 80 28.06 -8.19 -6.00
N GLN A 81 28.52 -9.03 -6.93
CA GLN A 81 29.80 -8.84 -7.61
C GLN A 81 29.80 -7.53 -8.42
N TYR A 82 28.74 -7.25 -9.18
CA TYR A 82 28.63 -6.01 -9.95
C TYR A 82 28.57 -4.77 -9.04
N ALA A 83 27.84 -4.85 -7.92
CA ALA A 83 27.85 -3.78 -6.91
C ALA A 83 29.28 -3.51 -6.39
N ALA A 84 30.04 -4.55 -6.08
CA ALA A 84 31.43 -4.41 -5.63
C ALA A 84 32.33 -3.80 -6.71
N GLN A 85 32.19 -4.23 -7.97
CA GLN A 85 32.95 -3.69 -9.12
C GLN A 85 32.67 -2.21 -9.37
N THR A 86 31.42 -1.79 -9.18
CA THR A 86 30.98 -0.40 -9.37
C THR A 86 31.11 0.47 -8.12
N GLY A 87 31.75 -0.04 -7.06
CA GLY A 87 32.00 0.69 -5.82
C GLY A 87 30.75 0.93 -4.95
N LEU A 88 29.62 0.26 -5.23
CA LEU A 88 28.43 0.33 -4.41
C LEU A 88 28.63 -0.53 -3.15
N LYS A 89 28.66 0.11 -1.98
CA LYS A 89 28.78 -0.55 -0.69
C LYS A 89 27.77 0.01 0.31
N VAL A 90 27.36 -0.85 1.24
CA VAL A 90 26.50 -0.46 2.37
C VAL A 90 27.40 -0.19 3.57
N ASP A 91 27.28 1.02 4.12
CA ASP A 91 27.98 1.42 5.34
C ASP A 91 27.46 0.66 6.56
N ASP A 92 28.36 0.33 7.49
CA ASP A 92 28.01 -0.46 8.67
C ASP A 92 27.03 0.26 9.60
N ASN A 93 27.11 1.59 9.74
CA ASN A 93 26.16 2.33 10.57
C ASN A 93 24.74 2.28 9.98
N GLN A 94 24.65 2.26 8.65
CA GLN A 94 23.36 2.12 7.98
C GLN A 94 22.79 0.71 8.15
N LEU A 95 23.65 -0.31 8.10
CA LEU A 95 23.26 -1.68 8.37
C LEU A 95 22.74 -1.82 9.82
N ASP A 96 23.45 -1.26 10.80
CA ASP A 96 23.05 -1.27 12.22
C ASP A 96 21.67 -0.68 12.43
N LYS A 97 21.43 0.54 11.92
CA LYS A 97 20.11 1.20 11.99
C LYS A 97 19.00 0.40 11.32
N THR A 98 19.34 -0.40 10.30
CA THR A 98 18.36 -1.23 9.60
C THR A 98 18.03 -2.47 10.43
N VAL A 99 19.02 -3.11 11.03
CA VAL A 99 18.82 -4.23 11.95
C VAL A 99 18.00 -3.79 13.18
N GLU A 100 18.30 -2.63 13.76
CA GLU A 100 17.54 -2.06 14.89
C GLU A 100 16.07 -1.86 14.52
N ARG A 101 15.79 -1.25 13.35
CA ARG A 101 14.41 -1.03 12.88
C ARG A 101 13.66 -2.35 12.66
N ILE A 102 14.32 -3.39 12.16
CA ILE A 102 13.71 -4.71 12.00
C ILE A 102 13.36 -5.31 13.36
N ALA A 103 14.24 -5.16 14.37
CA ALA A 103 13.95 -5.60 15.73
C ALA A 103 12.75 -4.83 16.32
N GLU A 104 12.70 -3.51 16.16
CA GLU A 104 11.60 -2.65 16.62
C GLU A 104 10.26 -2.99 15.93
N GLN A 105 10.26 -3.27 14.62
CA GLN A 105 9.07 -3.71 13.89
C GLN A 105 8.51 -5.03 14.43
N ASN A 106 9.39 -5.90 14.94
CA ASN A 106 9.02 -7.14 15.62
C ASN A 106 8.76 -6.95 17.12
N GLN A 107 8.79 -5.72 17.62
CA GLN A 107 8.57 -5.36 19.03
C GLN A 107 9.60 -6.01 19.98
N LEU A 108 10.83 -6.22 19.49
CA LEU A 108 11.92 -6.84 20.24
C LEU A 108 13.04 -5.83 20.50
N THR A 109 13.66 -5.91 21.66
CA THR A 109 14.95 -5.23 21.90
C THR A 109 16.07 -5.89 21.08
N PRO A 110 17.21 -5.21 20.83
CA PRO A 110 18.33 -5.81 20.09
C PRO A 110 18.82 -7.14 20.68
N THR A 111 18.85 -7.25 22.00
CA THR A 111 19.25 -8.48 22.71
C THR A 111 18.23 -9.61 22.53
N GLU A 112 16.94 -9.30 22.68
CA GLU A 112 15.87 -10.29 22.47
C GLU A 112 15.81 -10.77 21.03
N PHE A 113 16.01 -9.85 20.08
CA PHE A 113 16.07 -10.17 18.66
C PHE A 113 17.23 -11.11 18.33
N SER A 114 18.43 -10.83 18.85
CA SER A 114 19.57 -11.73 18.70
C SER A 114 19.31 -13.13 19.29
N ASN A 115 18.63 -13.20 20.43
CA ASN A 115 18.26 -14.47 21.06
C ASN A 115 17.20 -15.22 20.27
N ALA A 116 16.24 -14.51 19.65
CA ALA A 116 15.24 -15.09 18.78
C ALA A 116 15.88 -15.70 17.52
N LEU A 117 16.79 -14.97 16.87
CA LEU A 117 17.56 -15.49 15.72
C LEU A 117 18.35 -16.74 16.11
N ALA A 118 19.00 -16.74 17.28
CA ALA A 118 19.74 -17.90 17.76
C ALA A 118 18.85 -19.13 18.01
N LYS A 119 17.60 -18.94 18.48
CA LYS A 119 16.61 -20.03 18.63
C LYS A 119 16.22 -20.64 17.29
N ASP A 120 16.18 -19.82 16.23
CA ASP A 120 15.92 -20.26 14.86
C ASP A 120 17.18 -20.77 14.14
N GLY A 121 18.31 -20.87 14.85
CA GLY A 121 19.58 -21.37 14.31
C GLY A 121 20.33 -20.38 13.42
N ILE A 122 19.93 -19.10 13.41
CA ILE A 122 20.54 -18.04 12.59
C ILE A 122 21.49 -17.22 13.47
N SER A 123 22.76 -17.14 13.07
CA SER A 123 23.71 -16.27 13.75
C SER A 123 23.48 -14.80 13.39
N MET A 124 23.72 -13.88 14.33
CA MET A 124 23.63 -12.44 14.06
C MET A 124 24.56 -12.02 12.92
N ALA A 125 25.74 -12.63 12.79
CA ALA A 125 26.66 -12.35 11.69
C ALA A 125 26.08 -12.73 10.32
N LYS A 126 25.45 -13.91 10.22
CA LYS A 126 24.78 -14.34 8.98
C LYS A 126 23.60 -13.43 8.65
N PHE A 127 22.76 -13.12 9.63
CA PHE A 127 21.62 -12.21 9.45
C PHE A 127 22.08 -10.84 8.93
N ARG A 128 23.10 -10.24 9.55
CA ARG A 128 23.68 -8.97 9.09
C ARG A 128 24.23 -9.04 7.67
N SER A 129 24.88 -10.15 7.31
CA SER A 129 25.36 -10.38 5.94
C SER A 129 24.22 -10.43 4.94
N ASP A 130 23.13 -11.13 5.27
CA ASP A 130 21.96 -11.26 4.40
C ASP A 130 21.27 -9.90 4.19
N ILE A 131 21.04 -9.15 5.27
CA ILE A 131 20.48 -7.80 5.20
C ILE A 131 21.40 -6.87 4.40
N ARG A 132 22.72 -6.99 4.54
CA ARG A 132 23.67 -6.20 3.73
C ARG A 132 23.50 -6.52 2.24
N SER A 133 23.40 -7.80 1.88
CA SER A 133 23.18 -8.22 0.49
C SER A 133 21.85 -7.69 -0.05
N GLU A 134 20.77 -7.81 0.72
CA GLU A 134 19.44 -7.30 0.33
C GLU A 134 19.44 -5.78 0.10
N ILE A 135 20.04 -5.01 1.01
CA ILE A 135 20.17 -3.55 0.84
C ILE A 135 21.01 -3.22 -0.39
N THR A 136 22.09 -3.97 -0.62
CA THR A 136 22.99 -3.76 -1.77
C THR A 136 22.25 -4.00 -3.08
N ILE A 137 21.52 -5.11 -3.20
CA ILE A 137 20.71 -5.46 -4.37
C ILE A 137 19.61 -4.41 -4.59
N ALA A 138 18.89 -4.02 -3.54
CA ALA A 138 17.84 -3.00 -3.64
C ALA A 138 18.38 -1.65 -4.14
N ARG A 139 19.52 -1.21 -3.63
CA ARG A 139 20.19 0.03 -4.09
C ARG A 139 20.67 -0.09 -5.52
N LEU A 140 21.15 -1.26 -5.91
CA LEU A 140 21.64 -1.50 -7.25
C LEU A 140 20.48 -1.46 -8.26
N ARG A 141 19.35 -2.09 -7.95
CA ARG A 141 18.11 -1.99 -8.74
C ARG A 141 17.67 -0.54 -8.89
N GLU A 142 17.62 0.22 -7.81
CA GLU A 142 17.23 1.65 -7.87
C GLU A 142 18.15 2.44 -8.82
N ARG A 143 19.47 2.22 -8.73
CA ARG A 143 20.46 2.96 -9.52
C ARG A 143 20.51 2.55 -11.00
N GLU A 144 20.53 1.25 -11.27
CA GLU A 144 20.73 0.72 -12.63
C GLU A 144 19.42 0.60 -13.41
N VAL A 145 18.29 0.47 -12.73
CA VAL A 145 16.98 0.21 -13.33
C VAL A 145 15.99 1.32 -13.02
N ASP A 146 15.52 1.45 -11.78
CA ASP A 146 14.35 2.27 -11.45
C ASP A 146 14.59 3.77 -11.69
N GLY A 147 15.83 4.23 -11.55
CA GLY A 147 16.28 5.61 -11.84
C GLY A 147 16.43 5.92 -13.32
N ARG A 148 16.50 4.91 -14.19
CA ARG A 148 16.54 5.06 -15.66
C ARG A 148 15.16 4.98 -16.31
N VAL A 149 14.15 4.49 -15.58
CA VAL A 149 12.78 4.40 -16.06
C VAL A 149 12.14 5.78 -16.11
N ASN A 150 11.79 6.22 -17.32
CA ASN A 150 10.99 7.41 -17.54
C ASN A 150 9.58 7.03 -18.04
N VAL A 151 8.56 7.75 -17.57
CA VAL A 151 7.17 7.62 -18.01
C VAL A 151 6.73 8.93 -18.65
N THR A 152 6.38 8.86 -19.92
CA THR A 152 5.93 9.99 -20.73
C THR A 152 4.44 10.27 -20.52
N GLU A 153 4.01 11.50 -20.77
CA GLU A 153 2.58 11.84 -20.71
C GLU A 153 1.76 11.05 -21.75
N SER A 154 2.32 10.78 -22.93
CA SER A 154 1.68 9.93 -23.94
C SER A 154 1.44 8.50 -23.47
N GLU A 155 2.35 7.92 -22.69
CA GLU A 155 2.15 6.59 -22.11
C GLU A 155 1.01 6.60 -21.07
N VAL A 156 0.93 7.66 -20.26
CA VAL A 156 -0.17 7.84 -19.31
C VAL A 156 -1.50 7.99 -20.03
N ASP A 157 -1.55 8.79 -21.10
CA ASP A 157 -2.76 9.00 -21.91
C ASP A 157 -3.22 7.70 -22.57
N ASN A 158 -2.28 6.94 -23.15
CA ASN A 158 -2.57 5.65 -23.78
C ASN A 158 -3.05 4.63 -22.75
N PHE A 159 -2.42 4.56 -21.58
CA PHE A 159 -2.82 3.67 -20.50
C PHE A 159 -4.24 3.99 -20.02
N LEU A 160 -4.54 5.26 -19.71
CA LEU A 160 -5.88 5.67 -19.28
C LEU A 160 -6.93 5.42 -20.36
N THR A 161 -6.59 5.63 -21.63
CA THR A 161 -7.48 5.32 -22.76
C THR A 161 -7.76 3.82 -22.85
N SER A 162 -6.73 2.98 -22.73
CA SER A 162 -6.86 1.52 -22.76
C SER A 162 -7.64 0.97 -21.56
N GLN A 163 -7.43 1.53 -20.37
CA GLN A 163 -8.14 1.17 -19.14
C GLN A 163 -9.61 1.63 -19.18
N ALA A 164 -9.90 2.80 -19.76
CA ALA A 164 -11.27 3.22 -20.01
C ALA A 164 -11.96 2.30 -21.04
N ALA A 165 -11.23 1.84 -22.05
CA ALA A 165 -11.73 0.94 -23.08
C ALA A 165 -11.96 -0.51 -22.57
N SER A 166 -11.21 -0.96 -21.56
CA SER A 166 -11.41 -2.29 -20.97
C SER A 166 -12.69 -2.41 -20.15
N GLY A 167 -13.36 -1.29 -19.83
CA GLY A 167 -14.63 -1.27 -19.10
C GLY A 167 -14.51 -1.71 -17.64
N GLU A 168 -13.30 -1.97 -17.14
CA GLU A 168 -13.04 -2.32 -15.75
C GLU A 168 -13.25 -1.10 -14.87
N SER A 169 -14.46 -0.99 -14.30
CA SER A 169 -14.72 0.00 -13.28
C SER A 169 -13.95 -0.35 -12.02
N GLN A 170 -12.97 0.50 -11.66
CA GLN A 170 -12.34 0.47 -10.34
C GLN A 170 -13.22 1.12 -9.25
N ASP A 171 -14.49 1.41 -9.55
CA ASP A 171 -15.43 1.85 -8.53
C ASP A 171 -15.70 0.68 -7.58
N GLU A 172 -15.60 0.98 -6.28
CA GLU A 172 -16.13 0.16 -5.21
C GLU A 172 -17.44 0.76 -4.73
N PHE A 173 -18.43 -0.10 -4.55
CA PHE A 173 -19.77 0.28 -4.11
C PHE A 173 -20.06 -0.42 -2.80
N GLU A 174 -20.49 0.34 -1.80
CA GLU A 174 -21.10 -0.20 -0.60
C GLU A 174 -22.61 -0.26 -0.83
N ILE A 175 -23.18 -1.47 -0.81
CA ILE A 175 -24.56 -1.68 -1.24
C ILE A 175 -25.37 -2.48 -0.21
N SER A 176 -26.67 -2.20 -0.19
CA SER A 176 -27.68 -3.06 0.45
C SER A 176 -28.64 -3.60 -0.60
N HIS A 177 -29.14 -4.81 -0.38
CA HIS A 177 -29.85 -5.59 -1.38
C HIS A 177 -31.10 -6.27 -0.81
N ILE A 178 -32.22 -6.12 -1.51
CA ILE A 178 -33.45 -6.89 -1.31
C ILE A 178 -33.63 -7.80 -2.51
N ILE A 179 -33.86 -9.09 -2.26
CA ILE A 179 -34.27 -10.05 -3.30
C ILE A 179 -35.66 -10.59 -2.99
N ILE A 180 -36.55 -10.57 -3.98
CA ILE A 180 -37.82 -11.29 -3.92
C ILE A 180 -37.71 -12.44 -4.93
N ARG A 181 -37.49 -13.64 -4.42
CA ARG A 181 -37.21 -14.83 -5.23
C ARG A 181 -38.42 -15.17 -6.06
N THR A 182 -38.18 -15.51 -7.32
CA THR A 182 -39.20 -16.04 -8.22
C THR A 182 -38.60 -17.24 -8.95
N PRO A 183 -39.31 -18.37 -9.09
CA PRO A 183 -38.82 -19.49 -9.88
C PRO A 183 -38.66 -19.06 -11.34
N GLU A 184 -37.62 -19.56 -12.00
CA GLU A 184 -37.33 -19.26 -13.41
C GLU A 184 -38.47 -19.70 -14.34
N GLU A 185 -39.10 -20.84 -14.02
CA GLU A 185 -40.30 -21.39 -14.66
C GLU A 185 -41.56 -21.21 -13.79
N GLY A 186 -41.61 -20.15 -12.98
CA GLY A 186 -42.75 -19.89 -12.09
C GLY A 186 -44.05 -19.64 -12.85
N THR A 187 -45.18 -20.01 -12.26
CA THR A 187 -46.49 -19.76 -12.89
C THR A 187 -46.76 -18.26 -13.01
N THR A 188 -47.70 -17.89 -13.89
CA THR A 188 -48.12 -16.49 -14.07
C THR A 188 -48.56 -15.88 -12.73
N GLU A 189 -49.25 -16.65 -11.89
CA GLU A 189 -49.69 -16.26 -10.55
C GLU A 189 -48.51 -15.99 -9.59
N GLU A 190 -47.48 -16.82 -9.61
CA GLU A 190 -46.29 -16.65 -8.76
C GLU A 190 -45.51 -15.39 -9.14
N ILE A 191 -45.36 -15.14 -10.44
CA ILE A 191 -44.72 -13.93 -10.96
C ILE A 191 -45.55 -12.68 -10.59
N GLN A 192 -46.87 -12.75 -10.68
CA GLN A 192 -47.75 -11.63 -10.27
C GLN A 192 -47.65 -11.36 -8.76
N LYS A 193 -47.60 -12.40 -7.93
CA LYS A 193 -47.43 -12.26 -6.48
C LYS A 193 -46.08 -11.63 -6.12
N ALA A 194 -45.01 -12.04 -6.79
CA ALA A 194 -43.70 -11.42 -6.59
C ALA A 194 -43.69 -9.95 -7.04
N LYS A 195 -44.32 -9.61 -8.18
CA LYS A 195 -44.49 -8.22 -8.62
C LYS A 195 -45.28 -7.38 -7.61
N ALA A 196 -46.34 -7.93 -7.01
CA ALA A 196 -47.10 -7.24 -5.97
C ALA A 196 -46.22 -6.94 -4.75
N LYS A 197 -45.43 -7.91 -4.28
CA LYS A 197 -44.46 -7.71 -3.19
C LYS A 197 -43.42 -6.63 -3.51
N VAL A 198 -42.91 -6.61 -4.74
CA VAL A 198 -41.97 -5.57 -5.21
C VAL A 198 -42.61 -4.19 -5.14
N THR A 199 -43.84 -4.06 -5.64
CA THR A 199 -44.59 -2.80 -5.61
C THR A 199 -44.80 -2.30 -4.18
N ASP A 200 -45.16 -3.20 -3.25
CA ASP A 200 -45.34 -2.86 -1.84
C ASP A 200 -44.02 -2.44 -1.18
N ALA A 201 -42.93 -3.15 -1.47
CA ALA A 201 -41.59 -2.79 -0.99
C ALA A 201 -41.15 -1.41 -1.50
N MET A 202 -41.30 -1.14 -2.80
CA MET A 202 -40.97 0.16 -3.40
C MET A 202 -41.83 1.29 -2.82
N LYS A 203 -43.12 1.06 -2.56
CA LYS A 203 -43.99 2.05 -1.93
C LYS A 203 -43.48 2.46 -0.54
N LEU A 204 -43.02 1.49 0.27
CA LEU A 204 -42.44 1.76 1.59
C LEU A 204 -41.10 2.48 1.50
N LEU A 205 -40.25 2.11 0.54
CA LEU A 205 -38.96 2.78 0.31
C LEU A 205 -39.15 4.23 -0.13
N ASN A 206 -40.08 4.47 -1.07
CA ASN A 206 -40.40 5.81 -1.56
C ASN A 206 -41.08 6.69 -0.50
N SER A 207 -41.74 6.10 0.50
CA SER A 207 -42.28 6.85 1.65
C SER A 207 -41.22 7.14 2.74
N GLY A 208 -39.95 6.83 2.52
CA GLY A 208 -38.85 7.10 3.44
C GLY A 208 -38.65 6.03 4.53
N THR A 209 -39.28 4.85 4.41
CA THR A 209 -39.04 3.75 5.35
C THR A 209 -37.56 3.30 5.24
N PRO A 210 -36.83 3.13 6.36
CA PRO A 210 -35.45 2.68 6.31
C PRO A 210 -35.29 1.36 5.56
N PHE A 211 -34.34 1.31 4.62
CA PHE A 211 -34.11 0.16 3.74
C PHE A 211 -33.96 -1.15 4.51
N ALA A 212 -33.25 -1.13 5.65
CA ALA A 212 -33.07 -2.30 6.49
C ALA A 212 -34.39 -2.91 7.00
N LYS A 213 -35.39 -2.08 7.32
CA LYS A 213 -36.72 -2.55 7.75
C LYS A 213 -37.50 -3.17 6.60
N VAL A 214 -37.41 -2.59 5.40
CA VAL A 214 -38.05 -3.16 4.20
C VAL A 214 -37.36 -4.47 3.83
N SER A 215 -36.04 -4.55 3.91
CA SER A 215 -35.28 -5.79 3.72
C SER A 215 -35.74 -6.89 4.67
N ALA A 216 -35.83 -6.61 5.97
CA ALA A 216 -36.26 -7.60 6.95
C ALA A 216 -37.68 -8.15 6.69
N ASN A 217 -38.56 -7.36 6.07
CA ASN A 217 -39.95 -7.73 5.82
C ASN A 217 -40.18 -8.41 4.45
N PHE A 218 -39.38 -8.06 3.44
CA PHE A 218 -39.65 -8.44 2.05
C PHE A 218 -38.54 -9.26 1.38
N SER A 219 -37.31 -9.24 1.90
CA SER A 219 -36.18 -9.91 1.28
C SER A 219 -36.14 -11.40 1.63
N ASP A 220 -35.97 -12.24 0.61
CA ASP A 220 -35.75 -13.68 0.71
C ASP A 220 -34.24 -14.03 0.78
N ALA A 221 -33.39 -13.05 1.09
CA ALA A 221 -31.95 -13.23 1.29
C ALA A 221 -31.62 -13.68 2.73
N PRO A 222 -30.56 -14.48 2.95
CA PRO A 222 -30.15 -14.88 4.31
C PRO A 222 -29.83 -13.71 5.23
N ASN A 223 -29.28 -12.61 4.69
CA ASN A 223 -28.93 -11.39 5.41
C ASN A 223 -30.11 -10.37 5.47
N ALA A 224 -31.35 -10.79 5.19
CA ALA A 224 -32.52 -9.90 5.18
C ALA A 224 -32.71 -9.16 6.50
N LEU A 225 -32.55 -9.87 7.63
CA LEU A 225 -32.67 -9.34 8.99
C LEU A 225 -31.52 -8.40 9.38
N GLU A 226 -30.37 -8.51 8.70
CA GLU A 226 -29.21 -7.61 8.83
C GLU A 226 -29.33 -6.38 7.91
N GLY A 227 -30.55 -6.13 7.41
CA GLY A 227 -30.85 -5.01 6.53
C GLY A 227 -30.40 -5.20 5.09
N GLY A 228 -30.02 -6.43 4.70
CA GLY A 228 -29.61 -6.76 3.34
C GLY A 228 -28.23 -6.21 2.98
N ASN A 229 -27.40 -5.85 3.97
CA ASN A 229 -26.08 -5.28 3.72
C ASN A 229 -25.13 -6.30 3.07
N LEU A 230 -24.49 -5.92 1.96
CA LEU A 230 -23.49 -6.74 1.27
C LEU A 230 -22.05 -6.19 1.42
N GLY A 231 -21.89 -5.04 2.09
CA GLY A 231 -20.61 -4.35 2.28
C GLY A 231 -20.05 -3.79 0.97
N TRP A 232 -18.74 -3.54 0.97
CA TRP A 232 -17.99 -3.04 -0.18
C TRP A 232 -17.77 -4.14 -1.23
N LYS A 233 -18.12 -3.86 -2.48
CA LYS A 233 -17.92 -4.72 -3.65
C LYS A 233 -17.28 -3.94 -4.79
N GLN A 234 -16.32 -4.57 -5.47
CA GLN A 234 -15.72 -4.01 -6.68
C GLN A 234 -16.69 -4.14 -7.86
N GLY A 235 -16.74 -3.13 -8.73
CA GLY A 235 -17.58 -3.15 -9.94
C GLY A 235 -17.37 -4.39 -10.81
N ALA A 236 -16.11 -4.81 -10.98
CA ALA A 236 -15.74 -6.00 -11.75
C ALA A 236 -16.26 -7.33 -11.17
N GLN A 237 -16.59 -7.35 -9.87
CA GLN A 237 -17.09 -8.54 -9.17
C GLN A 237 -18.62 -8.58 -9.12
N MET A 238 -19.30 -7.57 -9.65
CA MET A 238 -20.77 -7.48 -9.62
C MET A 238 -21.39 -7.96 -10.93
N PRO A 239 -22.59 -8.56 -10.89
CA PRO A 239 -23.37 -8.82 -12.09
C PRO A 239 -23.62 -7.53 -12.88
N ALA A 240 -23.54 -7.60 -14.22
CA ALA A 240 -23.71 -6.44 -15.10
C ALA A 240 -25.03 -5.67 -14.83
N LEU A 241 -26.13 -6.40 -14.62
CA LEU A 241 -27.43 -5.84 -14.26
C LEU A 241 -27.39 -4.92 -13.03
N PHE A 242 -26.58 -5.26 -12.03
CA PHE A 242 -26.45 -4.45 -10.80
C PHE A 242 -25.53 -3.27 -11.05
N LEU A 243 -24.42 -3.49 -11.74
CA LEU A 243 -23.45 -2.45 -12.03
C LEU A 243 -24.08 -1.31 -12.84
N ASP A 244 -24.91 -1.63 -13.83
CA ASP A 244 -25.57 -0.63 -14.67
C ASP A 244 -26.58 0.22 -13.88
N ALA A 245 -27.32 -0.39 -12.95
CA ALA A 245 -28.20 0.33 -12.04
C ALA A 245 -27.41 1.21 -11.03
N LEU A 246 -26.32 0.69 -10.46
CA LEU A 246 -25.52 1.42 -9.47
C LEU A 246 -24.73 2.60 -10.08
N LYS A 247 -24.36 2.53 -11.36
CA LYS A 247 -23.69 3.64 -12.07
C LYS A 247 -24.55 4.90 -12.13
N THR A 248 -25.88 4.76 -12.17
CA THR A 248 -26.81 5.89 -12.29
C THR A 248 -27.27 6.45 -10.95
N LEU A 249 -27.05 5.74 -9.85
CA LEU A 249 -27.52 6.14 -8.52
C LEU A 249 -26.54 7.10 -7.83
N GLN A 250 -27.10 8.03 -7.07
CA GLN A 250 -26.38 8.82 -6.08
C GLN A 250 -26.29 8.07 -4.74
N VAL A 251 -25.31 8.44 -3.92
CA VAL A 251 -25.14 7.87 -2.58
C VAL A 251 -26.41 8.15 -1.74
N GLY A 252 -27.01 7.09 -1.22
CA GLY A 252 -28.26 7.10 -0.47
C GLY A 252 -29.49 6.68 -1.27
N GLU A 253 -29.43 6.67 -2.61
CA GLU A 253 -30.55 6.34 -3.48
C GLU A 253 -30.80 4.84 -3.62
N VAL A 254 -32.02 4.51 -4.04
CA VAL A 254 -32.53 3.15 -4.25
C VAL A 254 -32.78 2.94 -5.75
N SER A 255 -32.41 1.77 -6.28
CA SER A 255 -32.64 1.42 -7.68
C SER A 255 -34.12 1.16 -7.97
N GLU A 256 -34.50 1.31 -9.22
CA GLU A 256 -35.71 0.65 -9.73
C GLU A 256 -35.59 -0.88 -9.59
N PRO A 257 -36.71 -1.63 -9.51
CA PRO A 257 -36.68 -3.08 -9.42
C PRO A 257 -36.04 -3.72 -10.66
N LEU A 258 -34.97 -4.48 -10.45
CA LEU A 258 -34.23 -5.17 -11.49
C LEU A 258 -34.73 -6.61 -11.60
N ARG A 259 -35.05 -7.07 -12.81
CA ARG A 259 -35.46 -8.46 -13.04
C ARG A 259 -34.28 -9.32 -13.44
N SER A 260 -34.11 -10.46 -12.78
CA SER A 260 -33.18 -11.52 -13.17
C SER A 260 -33.92 -12.88 -13.25
N PRO A 261 -33.23 -13.96 -13.68
CA PRO A 261 -33.79 -15.32 -13.63
C PRO A 261 -34.16 -15.80 -12.23
N ASN A 262 -33.46 -15.35 -11.18
CA ASN A 262 -33.71 -15.80 -9.80
C ASN A 262 -34.68 -14.91 -9.01
N GLY A 263 -35.15 -13.81 -9.62
CA GLY A 263 -36.26 -13.02 -9.14
C GLY A 263 -36.10 -11.52 -9.36
N PHE A 264 -36.62 -10.72 -8.43
CA PHE A 264 -36.54 -9.27 -8.47
C PHE A 264 -35.55 -8.75 -7.43
N HIS A 265 -34.72 -7.79 -7.83
CA HIS A 265 -33.70 -7.17 -6.99
C HIS A 265 -33.98 -5.69 -6.84
N ILE A 266 -33.82 -5.19 -5.61
CA ILE A 266 -33.81 -3.76 -5.33
C ILE A 266 -32.49 -3.47 -4.62
N LEU A 267 -31.72 -2.52 -5.13
CA LEU A 267 -30.43 -2.15 -4.59
C LEU A 267 -30.54 -0.78 -3.93
N LYS A 268 -29.75 -0.57 -2.88
CA LYS A 268 -29.48 0.76 -2.34
C LYS A 268 -27.99 1.01 -2.40
N LEU A 269 -27.60 2.15 -2.95
CA LEU A 269 -26.22 2.62 -2.91
C LEU A 269 -25.98 3.29 -1.56
N THR A 270 -25.28 2.62 -0.65
CA THR A 270 -24.96 3.18 0.67
C THR A 270 -23.77 4.13 0.61
N ASN A 271 -22.76 3.79 -0.20
CA ASN A 271 -21.57 4.61 -0.41
C ASN A 271 -20.86 4.21 -1.71
N LYS A 272 -20.01 5.08 -2.25
CA LYS A 272 -19.24 4.85 -3.48
C LYS A 272 -17.85 5.45 -3.37
N ARG A 273 -16.81 4.66 -3.63
CA ARG A 273 -15.41 5.13 -3.65
C ARG A 273 -14.64 4.53 -4.82
N GLY A 274 -13.50 5.12 -5.16
CA GLY A 274 -12.69 4.65 -6.28
C GLY A 274 -13.23 5.03 -7.66
N GLY A 275 -12.45 4.66 -8.68
CA GLY A 275 -12.72 4.61 -10.13
C GLY A 275 -13.22 5.86 -10.87
N ASN A 276 -14.02 6.73 -10.26
CA ASN A 276 -14.56 7.98 -10.83
C ASN A 276 -15.24 8.89 -9.79
N SER A 277 -15.34 8.52 -8.51
CA SER A 277 -15.88 9.44 -7.49
C SER A 277 -15.06 10.73 -7.48
N PRO A 278 -15.68 11.91 -7.63
CA PRO A 278 -14.93 13.17 -7.68
C PRO A 278 -14.19 13.34 -6.36
N LEU A 279 -12.85 13.39 -6.44
CA LEU A 279 -11.99 13.72 -5.32
C LEU A 279 -12.04 15.23 -5.18
N VAL A 280 -13.16 15.72 -4.65
CA VAL A 280 -13.36 17.15 -4.43
C VAL A 280 -12.59 17.53 -3.18
N ILE A 281 -11.44 18.18 -3.39
CA ILE A 281 -10.69 18.79 -2.30
C ILE A 281 -11.23 20.20 -2.11
N GLN A 282 -11.65 20.52 -0.89
CA GLN A 282 -12.02 21.87 -0.52
C GLN A 282 -10.75 22.72 -0.45
N GLN A 283 -10.60 23.64 -1.40
CA GLN A 283 -9.52 24.61 -1.40
C GLN A 283 -10.03 25.94 -0.89
N THR A 284 -9.18 26.64 -0.13
CA THR A 284 -9.47 27.98 0.39
C THR A 284 -8.51 28.96 -0.26
N HIS A 285 -9.02 30.01 -0.88
CA HIS A 285 -8.19 31.15 -1.26
C HIS A 285 -8.06 32.05 -0.04
N ALA A 286 -6.84 32.17 0.48
CA ALA A 286 -6.57 32.92 1.70
C ALA A 286 -5.40 33.88 1.52
N ARG A 287 -5.35 34.88 2.38
CA ARG A 287 -4.19 35.75 2.55
C ARG A 287 -3.88 35.95 4.01
N HIS A 288 -2.62 36.25 4.32
CA HIS A 288 -2.19 36.45 5.70
C HIS A 288 -1.18 37.59 5.87
N ILE A 289 -1.06 38.05 7.12
CA ILE A 289 0.03 38.91 7.58
C ILE A 289 0.76 38.14 8.67
N LEU A 290 2.07 37.95 8.54
CA LEU A 290 2.91 37.26 9.52
C LEU A 290 3.84 38.25 10.25
N ILE A 291 3.91 38.14 11.57
CA ILE A 291 4.99 38.71 12.39
C ILE A 291 5.71 37.56 13.07
N LYS A 292 6.97 37.34 12.72
CA LYS A 292 7.81 36.26 13.21
C LYS A 292 8.25 36.53 14.64
N ILE A 293 8.44 35.44 15.38
CA ILE A 293 9.09 35.48 16.68
C ILE A 293 10.55 35.07 16.47
N SER A 294 11.46 35.79 17.12
CA SER A 294 12.90 35.56 17.04
C SER A 294 13.54 35.89 18.37
N GLU A 295 14.86 35.67 18.50
CA GLU A 295 15.60 36.07 19.71
C GLU A 295 15.52 37.58 19.99
N ILE A 296 15.25 38.38 18.95
CA ILE A 296 15.14 39.84 19.03
C ILE A 296 13.66 40.28 19.16
N MET A 297 12.72 39.46 18.70
CA MET A 297 11.28 39.74 18.73
C MET A 297 10.57 38.80 19.69
N SER A 298 10.26 39.29 20.90
CA SER A 298 9.54 38.46 21.86
C SER A 298 8.10 38.16 21.41
N GLU A 299 7.53 37.09 21.94
CA GLU A 299 6.14 36.72 21.63
C GLU A 299 5.14 37.83 22.01
N LYS A 300 5.39 38.52 23.12
CA LYS A 300 4.55 39.63 23.59
C LYS A 300 4.59 40.81 22.62
N GLU A 301 5.78 41.19 22.14
CA GLU A 301 5.95 42.29 21.20
C GLU A 301 5.37 41.95 19.82
N ALA A 302 5.59 40.71 19.34
CA ALA A 302 5.00 40.23 18.09
C ALA A 302 3.47 40.27 18.16
N LYS A 303 2.88 39.83 19.30
CA LYS A 303 1.43 39.92 19.51
C LYS A 303 0.95 41.37 19.54
N GLN A 304 1.62 42.26 20.27
CA GLN A 304 1.27 43.69 20.32
C GLN A 304 1.30 44.34 18.93
N LYS A 305 2.31 44.03 18.12
CA LYS A 305 2.36 44.46 16.71
C LYS A 305 1.17 43.93 15.93
N MET A 306 0.84 42.66 16.09
CA MET A 306 -0.29 42.07 15.41
C MET A 306 -1.64 42.65 15.85
N ASP A 307 -1.81 42.93 17.15
CA ASP A 307 -2.99 43.60 17.68
C ASP A 307 -3.17 45.00 17.05
N MET A 308 -2.09 45.78 16.89
CA MET A 308 -2.13 47.08 16.20
C MET A 308 -2.51 46.95 14.72
N ILE A 309 -2.01 45.92 14.02
CA ILE A 309 -2.38 45.66 12.62
C ILE A 309 -3.86 45.29 12.54
N LYS A 310 -4.36 44.47 13.47
CA LYS A 310 -5.77 44.08 13.54
C LYS A 310 -6.69 45.29 13.74
N GLU A 311 -6.33 46.19 14.66
CA GLU A 311 -7.08 47.42 14.90
C GLU A 311 -7.18 48.28 13.63
N ARG A 312 -6.11 48.38 12.84
CA ARG A 312 -6.14 49.11 11.57
C ARG A 312 -7.02 48.44 10.51
N LEU A 313 -7.01 47.11 10.45
CA LEU A 313 -7.91 46.35 9.58
C LEU A 313 -9.38 46.58 9.98
N ASP A 314 -9.68 46.58 11.27
CA ASP A 314 -11.03 46.82 11.79
C ASP A 314 -11.53 48.24 11.53
N ASN A 315 -10.59 49.20 11.47
CA ASN A 315 -10.87 50.58 11.06
C ASN A 315 -10.86 50.80 9.53
N GLY A 316 -10.88 49.72 8.73
CA GLY A 316 -11.09 49.79 7.28
C GLY A 316 -9.85 50.01 6.43
N GLN A 317 -8.63 49.88 6.99
CA GLN A 317 -7.42 49.87 6.16
C GLN A 317 -7.36 48.62 5.28
N LYS A 318 -6.82 48.76 4.08
CA LYS A 318 -6.71 47.66 3.11
C LYS A 318 -5.71 46.61 3.58
N PHE A 319 -6.15 45.35 3.60
CA PHE A 319 -5.33 44.21 4.03
C PHE A 319 -4.05 44.09 3.21
N GLU A 320 -4.14 44.17 1.89
CA GLU A 320 -2.97 44.04 1.01
C GLU A 320 -1.92 45.15 1.22
N ALA A 321 -2.33 46.32 1.71
CA ALA A 321 -1.41 47.40 2.04
C ALA A 321 -0.66 47.09 3.34
N LEU A 322 -1.40 46.66 4.38
CA LEU A 322 -0.82 46.24 5.65
C LEU A 322 0.07 45.00 5.51
N ALA A 323 -0.30 44.06 4.64
CA ALA A 323 0.51 42.89 4.34
C ALA A 323 1.84 43.29 3.68
N ARG A 324 1.83 44.15 2.66
CA ARG A 324 3.06 44.66 2.02
C ARG A 324 3.95 45.43 3.00
N GLN A 325 3.34 46.15 3.94
CA GLN A 325 4.06 46.99 4.88
C GLN A 325 4.64 46.22 6.06
N TYR A 326 3.91 45.23 6.58
CA TYR A 326 4.21 44.61 7.87
C TYR A 326 4.44 43.11 7.83
N SER A 327 3.98 42.39 6.80
CA SER A 327 4.16 40.94 6.76
C SER A 327 5.62 40.58 6.54
N GLU A 328 6.12 39.65 7.35
CA GLU A 328 7.48 39.09 7.26
C GLU A 328 7.51 37.74 6.52
N ASP A 329 6.41 37.40 5.84
CA ASP A 329 6.29 36.26 4.93
C ASP A 329 6.67 36.63 3.48
N ASN A 330 7.07 35.64 2.68
CA ASN A 330 7.43 35.85 1.27
C ASN A 330 6.24 36.33 0.42
N THR A 331 5.00 36.10 0.86
CA THR A 331 3.78 36.60 0.20
C THR A 331 3.52 38.09 0.44
N ALA A 332 4.30 38.77 1.29
CA ALA A 332 4.09 40.18 1.65
C ALA A 332 3.96 41.10 0.43
N SER A 333 4.87 40.97 -0.55
CA SER A 333 4.88 41.77 -1.79
C SER A 333 3.58 41.61 -2.61
N ASN A 334 2.99 40.42 -2.57
CA ASN A 334 1.71 40.08 -3.19
C ASN A 334 0.50 40.36 -2.29
N GLY A 335 0.66 41.20 -1.26
CA GLY A 335 -0.44 41.56 -0.36
C GLY A 335 -0.83 40.43 0.60
N GLY A 336 0.09 39.49 0.85
CA GLY A 336 -0.12 38.35 1.73
C GLY A 336 -0.85 37.17 1.09
N ASP A 337 -1.07 37.20 -0.23
CA ASP A 337 -1.86 36.20 -0.94
C ASP A 337 -1.16 34.82 -0.98
N LEU A 338 -1.83 33.81 -0.43
CA LEU A 338 -1.38 32.41 -0.40
C LEU A 338 -1.89 31.60 -1.61
N SER A 339 -2.67 32.22 -2.51
CA SER A 339 -3.42 31.53 -3.56
C SER A 339 -4.37 30.46 -2.97
N TRP A 340 -4.70 29.43 -3.76
CA TRP A 340 -5.54 28.32 -3.32
C TRP A 340 -4.73 27.34 -2.48
N VAL A 341 -5.07 27.21 -1.20
CA VAL A 341 -4.50 26.22 -0.29
C VAL A 341 -5.43 25.02 -0.12
N SER A 342 -4.85 23.83 -0.08
CA SER A 342 -5.52 22.56 0.19
C SER A 342 -5.32 22.16 1.67
N PRO A 343 -6.15 21.26 2.23
CA PRO A 343 -5.94 20.75 3.58
C PRO A 343 -4.55 20.13 3.74
N GLY A 344 -3.83 20.51 4.78
CA GLY A 344 -2.45 20.08 5.03
C GLY A 344 -1.36 21.00 4.44
N ASP A 345 -1.70 21.95 3.58
CA ASP A 345 -0.71 22.91 3.03
C ASP A 345 -0.25 23.93 4.08
N THR A 346 -1.00 24.10 5.17
CA THR A 346 -0.69 25.04 6.26
C THR A 346 -0.53 24.32 7.60
N VAL A 347 0.12 24.97 8.56
CA VAL A 347 0.31 24.39 9.91
C VAL A 347 -1.02 24.29 10.66
N PRO A 348 -1.19 23.29 11.55
CA PRO A 348 -2.50 22.97 12.16
C PRO A 348 -3.22 24.16 12.82
N ALA A 349 -2.48 25.02 13.52
CA ALA A 349 -3.05 26.20 14.18
C ALA A 349 -3.58 27.25 13.18
N PHE A 350 -2.88 27.44 12.06
CA PHE A 350 -3.31 28.30 10.97
C PHE A 350 -4.53 27.72 10.27
N GLU A 351 -4.47 26.43 9.92
CA GLU A 351 -5.55 25.74 9.21
C GLU A 351 -6.86 25.76 10.02
N LYS A 352 -6.78 25.45 11.32
CA LYS A 352 -7.94 25.50 12.20
C LYS A 352 -8.57 26.89 12.21
N ALA A 353 -7.76 27.93 12.41
CA ALA A 353 -8.26 29.30 12.44
C ALA A 353 -8.84 29.74 11.09
N MET A 354 -8.23 29.32 9.97
CA MET A 354 -8.74 29.58 8.62
C MET A 354 -10.09 28.89 8.37
N ASN A 355 -10.24 27.64 8.80
CA ASN A 355 -11.47 26.86 8.63
C ASN A 355 -12.64 27.41 9.47
N ASP A 356 -12.36 28.02 10.61
CA ASP A 356 -13.35 28.65 11.49
C ASP A 356 -13.92 29.98 10.90
N LEU A 357 -13.30 30.53 9.84
CA LEU A 357 -13.70 31.81 9.21
C LEU A 357 -14.74 31.63 8.11
N LYS A 358 -15.63 32.60 7.95
CA LYS A 358 -16.50 32.75 6.77
C LYS A 358 -15.74 33.44 5.63
N ASP A 359 -16.31 33.37 4.43
CA ASP A 359 -15.75 34.06 3.27
C ASP A 359 -15.70 35.57 3.52
N ASN A 360 -14.61 36.19 3.10
CA ASN A 360 -14.18 37.56 3.36
C ASN A 360 -13.92 37.92 4.84
N GLN A 361 -14.02 36.99 5.78
CA GLN A 361 -13.80 37.25 7.20
C GLN A 361 -12.30 37.30 7.55
N ILE A 362 -11.95 38.26 8.42
CA ILE A 362 -10.60 38.42 8.98
C ILE A 362 -10.56 37.80 10.38
N SER A 363 -9.51 37.03 10.67
CA SER A 363 -9.29 36.38 11.97
C SER A 363 -8.84 37.34 13.06
N ALA A 364 -8.99 36.92 14.31
CA ALA A 364 -8.15 37.43 15.40
C ALA A 364 -6.68 37.00 15.18
N PRO A 365 -5.69 37.61 15.87
CA PRO A 365 -4.31 37.14 15.83
C PRO A 365 -4.19 35.66 16.22
N VAL A 366 -3.56 34.86 15.36
CA VAL A 366 -3.40 33.41 15.49
C VAL A 366 -1.93 33.09 15.72
N ARG A 367 -1.62 32.37 16.80
CA ARG A 367 -0.27 31.89 17.07
C ARG A 367 0.00 30.58 16.32
N SER A 368 1.08 30.52 15.56
CA SER A 368 1.61 29.30 14.93
C SER A 368 3.09 29.14 15.27
N GLN A 369 3.75 28.03 14.92
CA GLN A 369 5.20 27.89 15.15
C GLN A 369 6.06 28.99 14.48
N PHE A 370 5.56 29.65 13.44
CA PHE A 370 6.30 30.69 12.70
C PHE A 370 6.13 32.10 13.28
N GLY A 371 5.19 32.31 14.20
CA GLY A 371 4.91 33.61 14.80
C GLY A 371 3.41 33.86 14.96
N TRP A 372 3.01 35.12 14.86
CA TRP A 372 1.62 35.54 14.87
C TRP A 372 1.13 35.82 13.46
N HIS A 373 -0.12 35.44 13.18
CA HIS A 373 -0.78 35.63 11.89
C HIS A 373 -2.11 36.35 12.06
N ILE A 374 -2.46 37.22 11.11
CA ILE A 374 -3.86 37.54 10.81
C ILE A 374 -4.18 36.91 9.47
N ILE A 375 -5.30 36.20 9.41
CA ILE A 375 -5.74 35.43 8.25
C ILE A 375 -7.01 36.07 7.70
N GLN A 376 -7.13 36.17 6.39
CA GLN A 376 -8.39 36.45 5.73
C GLN A 376 -8.70 35.36 4.72
N VAL A 377 -9.88 34.76 4.84
CA VAL A 377 -10.42 33.87 3.80
C VAL A 377 -11.11 34.74 2.76
N LEU A 378 -10.72 34.63 1.50
CA LEU A 378 -11.34 35.37 0.40
C LEU A 378 -12.53 34.59 -0.15
N GLU A 379 -12.30 33.34 -0.51
CA GLU A 379 -13.31 32.45 -1.06
C GLU A 379 -12.92 30.97 -0.91
N ARG A 380 -13.87 30.09 -1.19
CA ARG A 380 -13.70 28.64 -1.15
C ARG A 380 -14.22 27.99 -2.42
N ARG A 381 -13.56 26.92 -2.85
CA ARG A 381 -14.02 26.10 -3.98
C ARG A 381 -13.80 24.62 -3.71
N GLY A 382 -14.69 23.81 -4.24
CA GLY A 382 -14.42 22.39 -4.44
C GLY A 382 -13.64 22.20 -5.75
N GLN A 383 -12.41 21.73 -5.67
CA GLN A 383 -11.61 21.37 -6.84
C GLN A 383 -11.66 19.85 -7.03
N ASP A 384 -12.19 19.38 -8.16
CA ASP A 384 -12.13 17.96 -8.51
C ASP A 384 -10.70 17.57 -8.93
N MET A 385 -10.07 16.72 -8.14
CA MET A 385 -8.71 16.21 -8.33
C MET A 385 -8.69 14.77 -8.84
N SER A 386 -9.85 14.23 -9.26
CA SER A 386 -9.94 12.85 -9.74
C SER A 386 -9.09 12.59 -10.97
N LYS A 387 -8.93 13.56 -11.88
CA LYS A 387 -8.12 13.37 -13.08
C LYS A 387 -6.64 13.27 -12.73
N GLU A 388 -6.15 14.17 -11.91
CA GLU A 388 -4.76 14.26 -11.46
C GLU A 388 -4.38 13.02 -10.64
N ALA A 389 -5.26 12.61 -9.72
CA ALA A 389 -5.06 11.39 -8.93
C ALA A 389 -4.98 10.14 -9.82
N LYS A 390 -5.86 10.02 -10.83
CA LYS A 390 -5.80 8.92 -11.81
C LYS A 390 -4.53 8.93 -12.63
N ARG A 391 -4.11 10.10 -13.13
CA ARG A 391 -2.86 10.24 -13.89
C ARG A 391 -1.65 9.85 -13.04
N LEU A 392 -1.62 10.24 -11.77
CA LEU A 392 -0.54 9.87 -10.85
C LEU A 392 -0.50 8.36 -10.62
N LYS A 393 -1.65 7.74 -10.34
CA LYS A 393 -1.77 6.28 -10.18
C LYS A 393 -1.34 5.54 -11.45
N ALA A 394 -1.84 5.95 -12.61
CA ALA A 394 -1.45 5.40 -13.91
C ALA A 394 0.06 5.51 -14.14
N ARG A 395 0.66 6.68 -13.85
CA ARG A 395 2.11 6.87 -13.96
C ARG A 395 2.89 5.93 -13.06
N GLN A 396 2.44 5.72 -11.82
CA GLN A 396 3.06 4.77 -10.89
C GLN A 396 2.96 3.33 -11.40
N GLU A 397 1.78 2.90 -11.87
CA GLU A 397 1.59 1.55 -12.42
C GLU A 397 2.44 1.29 -13.66
N ILE A 398 2.48 2.25 -14.60
CA ILE A 398 3.36 2.19 -15.78
C ILE A 398 4.82 2.12 -15.35
N ARG A 399 5.25 2.98 -14.40
CA ARG A 399 6.62 2.99 -13.91
C ARG A 399 7.00 1.64 -13.29
N THR A 400 6.15 1.08 -12.44
CA THR A 400 6.38 -0.23 -11.81
C THR A 400 6.52 -1.33 -12.84
N ARG A 401 5.62 -1.38 -13.83
CA ARG A 401 5.70 -2.38 -14.91
C ARG A 401 6.98 -2.24 -15.74
N LYS A 402 7.31 -1.02 -16.18
CA LYS A 402 8.55 -0.75 -16.93
C LYS A 402 9.80 -1.07 -16.12
N ALA A 403 9.80 -0.76 -14.82
CA ALA A 403 10.89 -1.08 -13.91
C ALA A 403 11.07 -2.59 -13.74
N GLU A 404 9.98 -3.35 -13.64
CA GLU A 404 10.06 -4.80 -13.55
C GLU A 404 10.60 -5.42 -14.86
N GLU A 405 10.08 -5.00 -16.02
CA GLU A 405 10.59 -5.45 -17.33
C GLU A 405 12.08 -5.14 -17.49
N ALA A 406 12.47 -3.88 -17.22
CA ALA A 406 13.87 -3.45 -17.30
C ALA A 406 14.77 -4.18 -16.29
N TYR A 407 14.25 -4.52 -15.10
CA TYR A 407 14.99 -5.30 -14.11
C TYR A 407 15.26 -6.73 -14.61
N GLN A 408 14.25 -7.39 -15.18
CA GLN A 408 14.43 -8.74 -15.73
C GLN A 408 15.41 -8.76 -16.90
N ASP A 409 15.35 -7.77 -17.79
CA ASP A 409 16.31 -7.65 -18.89
C ASP A 409 17.72 -7.37 -18.39
N TRP A 410 17.88 -6.50 -17.39
CA TRP A 410 19.17 -6.22 -16.77
C TRP A 410 19.79 -7.44 -16.06
N ILE A 411 18.98 -8.23 -15.35
CA ILE A 411 19.45 -9.50 -14.76
C ILE A 411 19.88 -10.49 -15.84
N ARG A 412 19.14 -10.58 -16.95
CA ARG A 412 19.51 -11.41 -18.11
C ARG A 412 20.85 -10.96 -18.69
N GLU A 413 21.04 -9.66 -18.91
CA GLU A 413 22.31 -9.11 -19.40
C GLU A 413 23.49 -9.35 -18.44
N LEU A 414 23.26 -9.31 -17.13
CA LEU A 414 24.28 -9.69 -16.15
C LEU A 414 24.61 -11.19 -16.26
N ARG A 415 23.59 -12.03 -16.36
CA ARG A 415 23.72 -13.49 -16.45
C ARG A 415 24.46 -13.92 -17.73
N ASP A 416 24.18 -13.27 -18.86
CA ASP A 416 24.75 -13.58 -20.17
C ASP A 416 26.23 -13.17 -20.29
N ARG A 417 26.65 -12.16 -19.52
CA ARG A 417 28.06 -11.71 -19.47
C ARG A 417 28.92 -12.50 -18.50
N ALA A 418 28.30 -13.22 -17.57
CA ALA A 418 28.99 -13.91 -16.50
C ALA A 418 29.39 -15.33 -16.88
N TYR A 419 30.51 -15.79 -16.33
CA TYR A 419 30.88 -17.20 -16.39
C TYR A 419 30.14 -17.97 -15.29
N VAL A 420 29.34 -18.97 -15.68
CA VAL A 420 28.71 -19.87 -14.71
C VAL A 420 28.87 -21.33 -15.10
N GLU A 421 29.43 -22.11 -14.18
CA GLU A 421 29.62 -23.56 -14.31
C GLU A 421 28.75 -24.27 -13.28
N TYR A 422 27.82 -25.12 -13.73
CA TYR A 422 27.00 -25.96 -12.85
C TYR A 422 27.75 -27.25 -12.51
N ARG A 423 27.75 -27.61 -11.22
CA ARG A 423 28.36 -28.84 -10.68
C ARG A 423 27.30 -29.68 -9.96
N LEU A 424 26.28 -30.08 -10.70
CA LEU A 424 25.11 -30.79 -10.18
C LEU A 424 25.25 -32.32 -10.16
N GLU A 425 26.24 -32.86 -10.87
CA GLU A 425 26.52 -34.31 -10.92
C GLU A 425 27.74 -34.66 -10.08
N ASP A 426 27.64 -35.76 -9.33
CA ASP A 426 28.77 -36.40 -8.66
C ASP A 426 29.63 -37.12 -9.72
N LYS A 427 30.46 -36.39 -10.46
CA LYS A 427 31.54 -37.01 -11.26
C LYS A 427 32.68 -37.35 -10.31
N PHE A 428 32.63 -38.54 -9.73
CA PHE A 428 33.75 -39.18 -9.06
C PHE A 428 34.17 -40.43 -9.84
#